data_AF-A0A9E2VXR1-F1
#
_entry.id   AF-A0A9E2VXR1-F1
#
_cell.length_a   1.000
_cell.length_b   1.000
_cell.length_c   1.000
_cell.angle_alpha   90.00
_cell.angle_beta   90.00
_cell.angle_gamma   90.00
#
_symmetry.space_group_name_H-M   'P 1'
#
loop_
_entity.id
_entity.type
_entity.pdbx_description
1 polymer ?
#
loop_
_entity_poly.entity_id
_entity_poly.type
_entity_poly.pdbx_seq_one_letter_code
_entity_poly.pdbx_strand_id
1 'polypeptide(L)' 'MTRLLDQALEAARSLPSDAQDDIARVVLQLAGSDTIAPILLSADEREAIEKSKAAAARGEFATEEQVQAVWAKYGL' A
#
# COMPACT_ATOMS: atom_id res chain seq x y z
N MET A 1 12.56 -21.75 18.90
CA MET A 1 11.18 -21.25 18.86
C MET A 1 10.25 -22.45 19.06
N THR A 2 9.04 -22.50 18.50
CA THR A 2 8.35 -23.79 18.36
C THR A 2 9.11 -24.64 17.35
N ARG A 3 9.07 -25.98 17.48
CA ARG A 3 9.75 -26.89 16.53
C ARG A 3 9.37 -26.63 15.07
N LEU A 4 8.11 -26.28 14.82
CA LEU A 4 7.63 -25.95 13.49
C LEU A 4 8.22 -24.63 12.96
N LEU A 5 8.30 -23.60 13.81
CA LEU A 5 8.86 -22.31 13.40
C LEU A 5 10.38 -22.38 13.16
N ASP A 6 11.09 -23.19 13.95
CA ASP A 6 12.53 -23.43 13.73
C ASP A 6 12.77 -24.11 12.37
N GLN A 7 11.98 -25.12 12.01
CA GLN A 7 12.06 -25.79 10.72
C GLN A 7 11.74 -24.85 9.55
N ALA A 8 10.72 -24.00 9.71
CA ALA A 8 10.34 -23.02 8.69
C ALA A 8 11.46 -22.00 8.45
N LEU A 9 12.15 -21.54 9.51
CA LEU A 9 13.28 -20.63 9.39
C LEU A 9 14.47 -21.27 8.69
N GLU A 10 14.80 -22.52 9.01
CA GLU A 10 15.87 -23.27 8.32
C GLU A 10 15.57 -23.46 6.83
N ALA A 11 14.33 -23.78 6.48
CA ALA A 11 13.91 -23.87 5.08
C ALA A 11 14.06 -22.51 4.37
N ALA A 12 13.59 -21.42 5.01
CA ALA A 12 13.66 -20.08 4.45
C ALA A 12 15.12 -19.62 4.21
N ARG A 13 16.06 -19.94 5.10
CA ARG A 13 17.49 -19.60 4.96
C ARG A 13 18.15 -20.12 3.68
N SER A 14 17.62 -21.20 3.11
CA SER A 14 18.15 -21.82 1.89
C SER A 14 17.63 -21.18 0.59
N LEU A 15 16.65 -20.28 0.67
CA LEU A 15 16.03 -19.64 -0.48
C LEU A 15 16.87 -18.46 -1.00
N PRO A 16 16.65 -18.00 -2.24
CA PRO A 16 17.14 -16.72 -2.72
C PRO A 16 16.68 -15.54 -1.84
N SER A 17 17.45 -14.45 -1.83
CA SER A 17 17.23 -13.33 -0.90
C SER A 17 15.89 -12.61 -1.09
N ASP A 18 15.41 -12.50 -2.33
CA ASP A 18 14.09 -11.95 -2.65
C ASP A 18 12.96 -12.77 -2.02
N ALA A 19 13.02 -14.10 -2.14
CA ALA A 19 12.06 -15.00 -1.50
C ALA A 19 12.15 -14.98 0.04
N GLN A 20 13.35 -14.79 0.60
CA GLN A 20 13.52 -14.59 2.04
C GLN A 20 12.84 -13.31 2.54
N ASP A 21 13.00 -12.20 1.81
CA ASP A 21 12.41 -10.92 2.14
C ASP A 21 10.86 -10.96 2.06
N ASP A 22 10.31 -11.67 1.08
CA ASP A 22 8.87 -11.86 0.96
C ASP A 22 8.29 -12.65 2.14
N ILE A 23 8.96 -13.72 2.57
CA ILE A 23 8.57 -14.48 3.77
C ILE A 23 8.68 -13.60 5.01
N ALA A 24 9.77 -12.83 5.13
CA ALA A 24 9.99 -11.94 6.27
C ALA A 24 8.87 -10.90 6.40
N ARG A 25 8.44 -10.29 5.29
CA ARG A 25 7.34 -9.31 5.27
C ARG A 25 6.03 -9.89 5.78
N VAL A 26 5.67 -11.10 5.36
CA VAL A 26 4.46 -11.80 5.83
C VAL A 26 4.56 -12.10 7.33
N VAL A 27 5.72 -12.57 7.81
CA VAL A 27 5.93 -12.85 9.24
C VAL A 27 5.86 -11.57 10.08
N LEU A 28 6.48 -10.48 9.62
CA LEU A 28 6.44 -9.19 10.30
C LEU A 28 5.02 -8.59 10.32
N GLN A 29 4.25 -8.78 9.25
CA GLN A 29 2.83 -8.39 9.20
C GLN A 29 1.99 -9.20 10.20
N LEU A 30 2.18 -10.53 10.26
CA LEU A 30 1.51 -11.40 11.24
C LEU A 30 1.90 -11.07 12.69
N ALA A 31 3.16 -10.68 12.90
CA ALA A 31 3.68 -10.27 14.21
C ALA A 31 3.27 -8.85 14.61
N GLY A 32 2.54 -8.11 13.76
CA GLY A 32 2.20 -6.70 13.99
C GLY A 32 3.42 -5.78 14.08
N SER A 33 4.57 -6.23 13.56
CA SER A 33 5.84 -5.49 13.56
C SER A 33 6.01 -4.62 12.32
N ASP A 34 5.34 -4.98 11.22
CA ASP A 34 5.29 -4.19 9.96
C ASP A 34 3.97 -3.42 9.78
N THR A 35 3.09 -3.46 10.78
CA THR A 35 1.88 -2.64 10.74
C THR A 35 2.28 -1.22 11.10
N ILE A 36 2.70 -0.44 10.11
CA ILE A 36 2.32 0.98 10.10
C ILE A 36 0.82 0.95 10.36
N ALA A 37 0.41 1.46 11.53
CA ALA A 37 -1.00 1.46 11.89
C ALA A 37 -1.79 2.03 10.71
N PRO A 38 -2.85 1.34 10.24
CA PRO A 38 -3.62 1.83 9.11
C PRO A 38 -3.99 3.29 9.36
N ILE A 39 -3.70 4.17 8.41
CA ILE A 39 -4.11 5.57 8.53
C ILE A 39 -5.65 5.55 8.49
N LEU A 40 -6.25 5.82 9.64
CA LEU A 40 -7.70 5.88 9.77
C LEU A 40 -8.16 7.18 9.12
N LEU A 41 -8.81 7.05 7.97
CA LEU A 41 -9.49 8.15 7.31
C LEU A 41 -10.64 8.65 8.19
N SER A 42 -10.70 9.97 8.36
CA SER A 42 -11.85 10.68 8.90
C SER A 42 -13.10 10.46 8.02
N ALA A 43 -14.27 10.79 8.55
CA ALA A 43 -15.53 10.69 7.79
C ALA A 43 -15.47 11.50 6.49
N ASP A 44 -14.97 12.73 6.58
CA ASP A 44 -14.87 13.66 5.46
C ASP A 44 -13.90 13.15 4.38
N GLU A 45 -12.75 12.57 4.77
CA GLU A 45 -11.80 11.98 3.83
C GLU A 45 -12.40 10.76 3.11
N ARG A 46 -13.17 9.93 3.83
CA ARG A 46 -13.88 8.79 3.21
C ARG A 46 -14.90 9.27 2.21
N GLU A 47 -15.69 10.28 2.56
CA GLU A 47 -16.69 10.87 1.65
C GLU A 47 -16.03 11.45 0.40
N ALA A 48 -14.91 12.19 0.56
CA ALA A 48 -14.17 12.75 -0.55
C ALA A 48 -13.66 11.67 -1.52
N ILE A 49 -13.15 10.56 -1.00
CA ILE A 49 -12.67 9.43 -1.81
C ILE A 49 -13.83 8.76 -2.54
N GLU A 50 -14.97 8.51 -1.89
CA GLU A 50 -16.12 7.89 -2.54
C GLU A 50 -16.70 8.78 -3.65
N LYS A 51 -16.74 10.10 -3.42
CA LYS A 51 -17.10 11.07 -4.47
C LYS A 51 -16.15 11.01 -5.66
N SER A 52 -14.84 10.96 -5.42
CA SER A 52 -13.82 10.87 -6.47
C SER A 52 -13.95 9.58 -7.28
N LYS A 53 -14.14 8.43 -6.62
CA LYS A 53 -14.35 7.13 -7.29
C LYS A 53 -15.62 7.13 -8.13
N ALA A 54 -16.71 7.72 -7.64
CA ALA A 54 -17.94 7.82 -8.40
C ALA A 54 -17.78 8.67 -9.67
N ALA A 55 -17.02 9.77 -9.61
CA ALA A 55 -16.66 10.58 -10.77
C ALA A 55 -15.81 9.79 -11.78
N ALA A 56 -14.79 9.08 -11.30
CA ALA A 56 -13.95 8.22 -12.13
C ALA A 56 -14.75 7.13 -12.86
N ALA A 57 -15.72 6.49 -12.18
CA ALA A 57 -16.62 5.50 -12.79
C ALA A 57 -17.50 6.08 -13.91
N ARG A 58 -17.77 7.39 -13.89
CA ARG A 58 -18.47 8.12 -14.95
C ARG A 58 -17.54 8.70 -16.02
N GLY A 59 -16.22 8.53 -15.88
CA GLY A 59 -15.23 9.12 -16.78
C GLY A 59 -15.02 10.63 -16.57
N GLU A 60 -15.45 11.18 -15.44
CA GLU A 60 -15.29 12.60 -15.09
C GLU A 60 -13.87 12.87 -14.58
N PHE A 61 -12.90 12.83 -15.47
CA PHE A 61 -11.52 13.21 -15.22
C PHE A 61 -11.25 14.65 -15.67
N ALA A 62 -10.23 15.27 -15.08
CA ALA A 62 -9.70 16.50 -15.63
C ALA A 62 -9.17 16.26 -17.05
N THR A 63 -9.36 17.23 -17.94
CA THR A 63 -8.71 17.19 -19.27
C THR A 63 -7.23 17.44 -19.14
N GLU A 64 -6.47 17.09 -20.18
CA GLU A 64 -5.03 17.36 -20.24
C GLU A 64 -4.74 18.86 -20.02
N GLU A 65 -5.49 19.75 -20.67
CA GLU A 65 -5.33 21.19 -20.54
C GLU A 65 -5.56 21.68 -19.10
N GLN A 66 -6.54 21.07 -18.40
CA GLN A 66 -6.82 21.41 -17.00
C GLN A 66 -5.68 20.94 -16.08
N VAL A 67 -5.12 19.76 -16.32
CA VAL A 67 -3.96 19.26 -15.57
C VAL A 67 -2.74 20.15 -15.79
N GLN A 68 -2.43 20.48 -17.05
CA GLN A 68 -1.31 21.37 -17.41
C GLN A 68 -1.46 22.76 -16.78
N ALA A 69 -2.67 23.32 -16.76
CA ALA A 69 -2.92 24.61 -16.11
C ALA A 69 -2.64 24.57 -14.60
N VAL A 70 -2.96 23.46 -13.93
CA VAL A 70 -2.66 23.26 -12.51
C VAL A 70 -1.15 23.12 -12.30
N TRP A 71 -0.45 22.31 -13.10
CA TRP A 71 1.00 22.14 -12.97
C TRP A 71 1.76 23.44 -13.19
N ALA A 72 1.42 24.19 -14.25
CA ALA A 72 2.01 25.49 -14.54
C ALA A 72 1.84 26.49 -13.38
N LYS A 73 0.72 26.45 -12.66
CA LYS A 73 0.49 27.28 -11.45
C LYS A 73 1.51 26.99 -10.34
N TYR A 74 2.00 25.74 -10.24
CA TYR A 74 2.97 25.31 -9.24
C TYR A 74 4.40 25.16 -9.79
N GLY A 75 4.65 25.52 -11.05
CA GLY A 75 5.96 25.43 -11.69
C GLY A 75 6.44 24.00 -11.96
N LEU A 76 5.51 23.07 -12.12
CA LEU A 76 5.75 21.67 -12.50
C LEU A 76 5.66 21.48 -14.02
#